data_AF-A0A7G9FZN8-F1
#
_entry.id   AF-A0A7G9FZN8-F1
#
_cell.length_a   1.000
_cell.length_b   1.000
_cell.length_c   1.000
_cell.angle_alpha   90.00
_cell.angle_beta   90.00
_cell.angle_gamma   90.00
#
_symmetry.space_group_name_H-M   'P 1'
#
loop_
_entity.id
_entity.type
_entity.pdbx_description
1 polymer ?
#
loop_
_entity_poly.entity_id
_entity_poly.type
_entity_poly.pdbx_seq_one_letter_code
_entity_poly.pdbx_strand_id
1 'polypeptide(L)'
;MQFKRMFSTDAYKGTSGYLRTQKNYEILRTVLYFAISLSLFIAGWVTTGSRENLLTIVAVLGCLPACKSLVEMFMFLRYKGCNEQDAAQIAAHTDGLTGLYDMVFTSYEKNYEIHHMTICGNTLCGYTSDPKFAEQAFYKHIQDILKKDNYREVTVKIFHDLDKYLKRCEQLKDLPAQPELTGGICQTLKSVSL
;
A
#
# COMPACT_ATOMS: atom_id res chain seq x y z
N MET A 1 -0.17 -7.83 20.46
CA MET A 1 -0.29 -8.27 19.05
C MET A 1 0.23 -7.21 18.05
N GLN A 2 1.48 -6.71 18.17
CA GLN A 2 2.02 -5.69 17.24
C GLN A 2 3.24 -6.13 16.42
N PHE A 3 3.98 -7.17 16.83
CA PHE A 3 5.15 -7.65 16.08
C PHE A 3 4.80 -8.20 14.68
N LYS A 4 3.61 -8.76 14.49
CA LYS A 4 3.17 -9.29 13.17
C LYS A 4 3.12 -8.19 12.10
N ARG A 5 2.84 -6.93 12.49
CA ARG A 5 2.77 -5.77 11.59
C ARG A 5 4.13 -5.32 11.05
N MET A 6 5.21 -5.69 11.73
CA MET A 6 6.59 -5.42 11.29
C MET A 6 7.04 -6.35 10.16
N PHE A 7 6.35 -7.48 9.95
CA PHE A 7 6.72 -8.51 8.98
C PHE A 7 5.61 -8.89 7.98
N SER A 8 4.34 -8.53 8.26
CA SER A 8 3.22 -8.73 7.34
C SER A 8 2.20 -7.58 7.47
N THR A 9 1.83 -7.02 6.33
CA THR A 9 0.88 -5.91 6.19
C THR A 9 -0.52 -6.39 5.79
N ASP A 10 -0.71 -7.68 5.53
CA ASP A 10 -1.91 -8.23 4.84
C ASP A 10 -3.22 -7.91 5.56
N ALA A 11 -3.20 -7.91 6.90
CA ALA A 11 -4.37 -7.60 7.72
C ALA A 11 -4.72 -6.11 7.79
N TYR A 12 -3.76 -5.23 7.46
CA TYR A 12 -3.90 -3.77 7.61
C TYR A 12 -3.95 -3.03 6.27
N LYS A 13 -3.53 -3.67 5.17
CA LYS A 13 -3.68 -3.14 3.81
C LYS A 13 -5.14 -2.88 3.48
N GLY A 14 -5.43 -1.67 2.99
CA GLY A 14 -6.78 -1.23 2.69
C GLY A 14 -7.54 -0.60 3.86
N THR A 15 -6.91 -0.40 5.02
CA THR A 15 -7.55 0.26 6.18
C THR A 15 -7.23 1.75 6.26
N SER A 16 -8.16 2.54 6.79
CA SER A 16 -7.97 3.99 6.95
C SER A 16 -6.76 4.29 7.83
N GLY A 17 -5.86 5.15 7.36
CA GLY A 17 -4.63 5.52 8.06
C GLY A 17 -3.53 4.43 8.00
N TYR A 18 -3.67 3.45 7.10
CA TYR A 18 -2.67 2.40 6.86
C TYR A 18 -1.31 3.02 6.54
N LEU A 19 -1.23 3.94 5.56
CA LEU A 19 0.04 4.56 5.14
C LEU A 19 0.69 5.34 6.29
N ARG A 20 -0.11 6.08 7.07
CA ARG A 20 0.40 6.87 8.21
C ARG A 20 1.05 5.98 9.26
N THR A 21 0.39 4.88 9.59
CA THR A 21 0.90 3.98 10.61
C THR A 21 2.07 3.14 10.09
N GLN A 22 2.04 2.72 8.82
CA GLN A 22 3.08 1.91 8.20
C GLN A 22 4.42 2.65 8.14
N LYS A 23 4.41 3.98 7.90
CA LYS A 23 5.62 4.83 7.95
C LYS A 23 6.41 4.63 9.25
N ASN A 24 5.74 4.63 10.40
CA ASN A 24 6.41 4.49 11.69
C ASN A 24 7.06 3.11 11.86
N TYR A 25 6.40 2.06 11.37
CA TYR A 25 6.95 0.70 11.40
C TYR A 25 8.15 0.56 10.46
N GLU A 26 8.09 1.12 9.25
CA GLU A 26 9.21 1.07 8.30
C GLU A 26 10.42 1.87 8.78
N ILE A 27 10.20 3.04 9.40
CA ILE A 27 11.28 3.82 10.03
C ILE A 27 11.94 2.99 11.14
N LEU A 28 11.14 2.44 12.06
CA LEU A 28 11.66 1.65 13.18
C LEU A 28 12.44 0.42 12.67
N ARG A 29 11.89 -0.31 11.69
CA ARG A 29 12.52 -1.49 11.09
C ARG A 29 13.84 -1.15 10.41
N THR A 30 13.87 -0.05 9.66
CA THR A 30 15.08 0.43 8.98
C THR A 30 16.16 0.79 9.99
N VAL A 31 15.81 1.54 11.05
CA VAL A 31 16.75 1.88 12.14
C VAL A 31 17.28 0.63 12.82
N LEU A 32 16.42 -0.36 13.11
CA LEU A 32 16.84 -1.62 13.74
C LEU A 32 17.81 -2.42 12.86
N TYR A 33 17.54 -2.54 11.54
CA TYR A 33 18.46 -3.25 10.64
C TYR A 33 19.82 -2.56 10.53
N PHE A 34 19.85 -1.23 10.42
CA PHE A 34 21.12 -0.50 10.41
C PHE A 34 21.85 -0.59 11.77
N ALA A 35 21.12 -0.56 12.88
CA ALA A 35 21.71 -0.70 14.22
C ALA A 35 22.36 -2.07 14.41
N ILE A 36 21.72 -3.15 13.95
CA ILE A 36 22.28 -4.51 14.01
C ILE A 36 23.56 -4.59 13.16
N SER A 37 23.51 -4.17 11.89
CA SER A 37 24.68 -4.20 11.01
C SER A 37 25.84 -3.36 11.54
N LEU A 38 25.54 -2.16 12.08
CA LEU A 38 26.54 -1.29 12.68
C LEU A 38 27.14 -1.90 13.96
N SER A 39 26.32 -2.52 14.81
CA SER A 39 26.80 -3.18 16.04
C SER A 39 27.76 -4.34 15.73
N LEU A 40 27.46 -5.15 14.72
CA LEU A 40 28.33 -6.23 14.26
C LEU A 40 29.66 -5.71 13.70
N PHE A 41 29.60 -4.61 12.94
CA PHE A 41 30.80 -3.96 12.42
C PHE A 41 31.70 -3.43 13.55
N ILE A 42 31.12 -2.71 14.52
CA ILE A 42 31.86 -2.18 15.67
C ILE A 42 32.44 -3.32 16.51
N ALA A 43 31.67 -4.38 16.77
CA ALA A 43 32.14 -5.54 17.50
C ALA A 43 33.34 -6.20 16.79
N GLY A 44 33.24 -6.45 15.48
CA GLY A 44 34.33 -7.02 14.69
C GLY A 44 35.59 -6.15 14.70
N TRP A 45 35.42 -4.84 14.59
CA TRP A 45 36.54 -3.90 14.68
C TRP A 45 37.24 -3.96 16.04
N VAL A 46 36.46 -3.90 17.13
CA VAL A 46 37.02 -3.89 18.50
C VAL A 46 37.69 -5.22 18.85
N THR A 47 37.15 -6.35 18.40
CA THR A 47 37.71 -7.67 18.73
C THR A 47 38.99 -7.99 17.94
N THR A 48 39.05 -7.60 16.67
CA THR A 48 40.12 -8.08 15.76
C THR A 48 41.12 -6.98 15.42
N GLY A 49 40.80 -5.70 15.64
CA GLY A 49 41.66 -4.56 15.31
C GLY A 49 41.90 -4.35 13.81
N SER A 50 41.34 -5.23 12.96
CA SER A 50 41.39 -5.19 11.50
C SER A 50 39.98 -5.20 10.93
N ARG A 51 39.83 -4.54 9.77
CA ARG A 51 38.58 -4.48 9.00
C ARG A 51 38.28 -5.80 8.28
N GLU A 52 39.28 -6.65 8.08
CA GLU A 52 39.20 -7.89 7.31
C GLU A 52 38.84 -9.09 8.21
N ASN A 53 37.65 -9.04 8.80
CA ASN A 53 37.17 -10.11 9.68
C ASN A 53 35.78 -10.60 9.24
N LEU A 54 35.43 -11.82 9.65
CA LEU A 54 34.14 -12.44 9.30
C LEU A 54 32.94 -11.61 9.78
N LEU A 55 33.06 -10.89 10.90
CA LEU A 55 31.99 -10.04 11.44
C LEU A 55 31.74 -8.82 10.54
N THR A 56 32.78 -8.24 9.94
CA THR A 56 32.67 -7.19 8.92
C THR A 56 31.97 -7.70 7.68
N ILE A 57 32.27 -8.92 7.23
CA ILE A 57 31.58 -9.54 6.08
C ILE A 57 30.09 -9.71 6.39
N VAL A 58 29.75 -10.26 7.56
CA VAL A 58 28.35 -10.42 8.00
C VAL A 58 27.65 -9.06 8.13
N ALA A 59 28.34 -8.02 8.63
CA ALA A 59 27.80 -6.67 8.72
C ALA A 59 27.48 -6.09 7.33
N VAL A 60 28.36 -6.26 6.35
CA VAL A 60 28.13 -5.82 4.96
C VAL A 60 26.96 -6.57 4.33
N LEU A 61 26.84 -7.88 4.55
CA LEU A 61 25.70 -8.67 4.10
C LEU A 61 24.39 -8.21 4.79
N GLY A 62 24.47 -7.84 6.08
CA GLY A 62 23.37 -7.25 6.84
C GLY A 62 22.92 -5.88 6.32
N CYS A 63 23.77 -5.15 5.61
CA CYS A 63 23.37 -3.91 4.93
C CYS A 63 22.42 -4.15 3.75
N LEU A 64 22.39 -5.34 3.14
CA LEU A 64 21.45 -5.64 2.04
C LEU A 64 19.97 -5.54 2.47
N PRO A 65 19.51 -6.23 3.52
CA PRO A 65 18.15 -6.05 4.01
C PRO A 65 17.90 -4.64 4.58
N ALA A 66 18.92 -3.99 5.16
CA ALA A 66 18.81 -2.62 5.67
C ALA A 66 18.54 -1.61 4.53
N CYS A 67 19.29 -1.71 3.43
CA CYS A 67 19.10 -0.88 2.23
C CYS A 67 17.73 -1.14 1.58
N LYS A 68 17.28 -2.39 1.51
CA LYS A 68 15.92 -2.72 1.02
C LYS A 68 14.84 -2.02 1.88
N SER A 69 14.94 -2.16 3.20
CA SER A 69 14.02 -1.53 4.15
C SER A 69 14.04 0.00 4.04
N LEU A 70 15.20 0.59 3.78
CA LEU A 70 15.33 2.04 3.59
C LEU A 70 14.59 2.54 2.34
N VAL A 71 14.69 1.82 1.22
CA VAL A 71 13.95 2.16 -0.01
C VAL A 71 12.44 2.02 0.22
N GLU A 72 12.01 0.95 0.90
CA GLU A 72 10.61 0.76 1.31
C GLU A 72 10.13 1.94 2.17
N MET A 73 10.90 2.34 3.18
CA MET A 73 10.61 3.52 4.02
C MET A 73 10.45 4.80 3.19
N PHE A 74 11.36 5.08 2.26
CA PHE A 74 11.27 6.26 1.38
C PHE A 74 10.02 6.22 0.48
N MET A 75 9.65 5.04 -0.01
CA MET A 75 8.41 4.85 -0.78
C MET A 75 7.19 5.21 0.08
N PHE A 76 7.06 4.68 1.30
CA PHE A 76 5.94 5.00 2.18
C PHE A 76 5.92 6.48 2.58
N LEU A 77 7.08 7.09 2.85
CA LEU A 77 7.18 8.51 3.22
C LEU A 77 6.70 9.46 2.12
N ARG A 78 6.83 9.07 0.85
CA ARG A 78 6.41 9.87 -0.30
C ARG A 78 4.89 10.08 -0.38
N TYR A 79 4.10 9.12 0.10
CA TYR A 79 2.64 9.12 -0.02
C TYR A 79 1.99 9.68 1.24
N LYS A 80 0.94 10.48 1.09
CA LYS A 80 0.26 11.09 2.24
C LYS A 80 -0.89 10.22 2.74
N GLY A 81 -1.51 9.45 1.85
CA GLY A 81 -2.73 8.72 2.13
C GLY A 81 -3.94 9.65 2.27
N CYS A 82 -5.09 9.05 2.54
CA CYS A 82 -6.37 9.72 2.69
C CYS A 82 -6.34 10.68 3.90
N ASN A 83 -6.97 11.84 3.74
CA ASN A 83 -7.18 12.75 4.85
C ASN A 83 -8.26 12.19 5.80
N GLU A 84 -8.17 12.49 7.09
CA GLU A 84 -9.12 11.98 8.09
C GLU A 84 -10.55 12.52 7.85
N GLN A 85 -10.66 13.76 7.40
CA GLN A 85 -11.94 14.38 7.07
C GLN A 85 -12.61 13.69 5.87
N ASP A 86 -11.84 13.42 4.82
CA ASP A 86 -12.35 12.72 3.63
C ASP A 86 -12.69 11.27 3.98
N ALA A 87 -11.85 10.60 4.77
CA ALA A 87 -12.10 9.24 5.23
C ALA A 87 -13.37 9.13 6.09
N ALA A 88 -13.64 10.11 6.96
CA ALA A 88 -14.86 10.15 7.77
C ALA A 88 -16.12 10.32 6.90
N GLN A 89 -16.06 11.20 5.90
CA GLN A 89 -17.16 11.38 4.94
C GLN A 89 -17.38 10.10 4.13
N ILE A 90 -16.32 9.52 3.57
CA ILE A 90 -16.39 8.28 2.79
C ILE A 90 -16.98 7.16 3.64
N ALA A 91 -16.51 6.95 4.87
CA ALA A 91 -17.03 5.91 5.76
C ALA A 91 -18.55 6.02 5.98
N ALA A 92 -19.08 7.24 6.15
CA ALA A 92 -20.51 7.47 6.29
C ALA A 92 -21.31 7.06 5.03
N HIS A 93 -20.75 7.30 3.84
CA HIS A 93 -21.40 7.00 2.56
C HIS A 93 -21.07 5.61 1.98
N THR A 94 -20.12 4.87 2.56
CA THR A 94 -19.73 3.53 2.08
C THR A 94 -20.16 2.40 3.00
N ASP A 95 -20.97 2.69 4.03
CA ASP A 95 -21.50 1.64 4.91
C ASP A 95 -22.22 0.54 4.11
N GLY A 96 -21.82 -0.72 4.32
CA GLY A 96 -22.29 -1.90 3.58
C GLY A 96 -21.51 -2.24 2.29
N LEU A 97 -20.56 -1.41 1.84
CA LEU A 97 -19.72 -1.68 0.67
C LEU A 97 -18.30 -2.12 1.06
N THR A 98 -17.63 -2.84 0.16
CA THR A 98 -16.22 -3.21 0.36
C THR A 98 -15.34 -2.04 -0.05
N GLY A 99 -14.80 -1.33 0.94
CA GLY A 99 -13.87 -0.21 0.78
C GLY A 99 -12.41 -0.60 1.03
N LEU A 100 -11.50 0.02 0.30
CA LEU A 100 -10.05 -0.07 0.47
C LEU A 100 -9.46 1.34 0.53
N TYR A 101 -8.83 1.68 1.65
CA TYR A 101 -8.16 2.95 1.86
C TYR A 101 -6.67 2.86 1.53
N ASP A 102 -6.08 4.01 1.23
CA ASP A 102 -4.62 4.20 1.19
C ASP A 102 -3.90 3.25 0.22
N MET A 103 -4.47 3.07 -0.97
CA MET A 103 -3.97 2.13 -1.97
C MET A 103 -2.95 2.80 -2.89
N VAL A 104 -1.71 2.31 -2.88
CA VAL A 104 -0.66 2.77 -3.80
C VAL A 104 -0.31 1.63 -4.74
N PHE A 105 -0.55 1.83 -6.04
CA PHE A 105 -0.19 0.87 -7.08
C PHE A 105 1.08 1.30 -7.78
N THR A 106 2.05 0.41 -7.87
CA THR A 106 3.35 0.69 -8.50
C THR A 106 3.45 -0.01 -9.86
N SER A 107 3.59 0.76 -10.92
CA SER A 107 3.96 0.25 -12.24
C SER A 107 5.45 0.51 -12.51
N TYR A 108 5.99 -0.06 -13.61
CA TYR A 108 7.37 0.19 -14.02
C TYR A 108 7.68 1.67 -14.25
N GLU A 109 6.71 2.44 -14.73
CA GLU A 109 6.92 3.84 -15.13
C GLU A 109 6.47 4.84 -14.06
N LYS A 110 5.34 4.54 -13.39
CA LYS A 110 4.68 5.47 -12.47
C LYS A 110 4.01 4.75 -11.31
N ASN A 111 3.87 5.49 -10.21
CA ASN A 111 3.11 5.06 -9.04
C ASN A 111 1.79 5.84 -8.99
N TYR A 112 0.73 5.16 -8.60
CA TYR A 112 -0.63 5.67 -8.58
C TYR A 112 -1.14 5.63 -7.13
N GLU A 113 -1.32 6.80 -6.53
CA GLU A 113 -1.89 6.95 -5.18
C GLU A 113 -3.41 7.12 -5.28
N ILE A 114 -4.15 6.21 -4.63
CA ILE A 114 -5.60 6.25 -4.53
C ILE A 114 -5.97 6.25 -3.05
N HIS A 115 -6.71 7.28 -2.64
CA HIS A 115 -7.06 7.48 -1.24
C HIS A 115 -8.15 6.52 -0.78
N HIS A 116 -9.12 6.21 -1.64
CA HIS A 116 -10.15 5.23 -1.36
C HIS A 116 -10.64 4.51 -2.61
N MET A 117 -10.98 3.23 -2.51
CA MET A 117 -11.58 2.43 -3.56
C MET A 117 -12.77 1.66 -3.00
N THR A 118 -13.87 1.64 -3.75
CA THR A 118 -15.08 0.89 -3.43
C THR A 118 -15.30 -0.16 -4.50
N ILE A 119 -15.59 -1.38 -4.08
CA ILE A 119 -15.85 -2.52 -4.96
C ILE A 119 -17.29 -3.00 -4.72
N CYS A 120 -18.06 -3.14 -5.80
CA CYS A 120 -19.37 -3.77 -5.79
C CYS A 120 -19.54 -4.62 -7.05
N GLY A 121 -19.40 -5.94 -6.91
CA GLY A 121 -19.40 -6.90 -8.03
C GLY A 121 -18.35 -6.55 -9.08
N ASN A 122 -18.80 -6.29 -10.32
CA ASN A 122 -17.93 -5.92 -11.44
C ASN A 122 -17.57 -4.43 -11.50
N THR A 123 -18.00 -3.61 -10.54
CA THR A 123 -17.72 -2.17 -10.57
C THR A 123 -16.69 -1.79 -9.50
N LEU A 124 -15.61 -1.15 -9.93
CA LEU A 124 -14.56 -0.59 -9.10
C LEU A 124 -14.54 0.93 -9.22
N CYS A 125 -14.79 1.64 -8.13
CA CYS A 125 -14.77 3.11 -8.09
C CYS A 125 -13.69 3.59 -7.13
N GLY A 126 -12.74 4.39 -7.62
CA GLY A 126 -11.67 4.97 -6.82
C GLY A 126 -11.77 6.48 -6.69
N TYR A 127 -11.22 7.02 -5.61
CA TYR A 127 -11.07 8.44 -5.34
C TYR A 127 -9.59 8.79 -5.12
N THR A 128 -9.11 9.82 -5.82
CA THR A 128 -7.79 10.39 -5.61
C THR A 128 -7.86 11.91 -5.66
N SER A 129 -7.13 12.57 -4.77
CA SER A 129 -7.01 14.03 -4.76
C SER A 129 -5.76 14.51 -5.49
N ASP A 130 -4.99 13.60 -6.12
CA ASP A 130 -3.80 13.96 -6.88
C ASP A 130 -4.19 14.56 -8.25
N PRO A 131 -3.95 15.86 -8.51
CA PRO A 131 -4.27 16.47 -9.79
C PRO A 131 -3.37 15.98 -10.94
N LYS A 132 -2.26 15.30 -10.65
CA LYS A 132 -1.31 14.76 -11.64
C LYS A 132 -1.55 13.28 -11.95
N PHE A 133 -2.63 12.71 -11.44
CA PHE A 133 -2.96 11.31 -11.65
C PHE A 133 -3.18 11.01 -13.13
N ALA A 134 -2.46 10.01 -13.66
CA ALA A 134 -2.58 9.61 -15.06
C ALA A 134 -3.66 8.52 -15.21
N GLU A 135 -4.93 8.93 -15.28
CA GLU A 135 -6.09 8.02 -15.33
C GLU A 135 -5.98 6.92 -16.39
N GLN A 136 -5.69 7.26 -17.65
CA GLN A 136 -5.59 6.27 -18.72
C GLN A 136 -4.50 5.21 -18.48
N ALA A 137 -3.34 5.64 -17.97
CA ALA A 137 -2.24 4.73 -17.67
C ALA A 137 -2.60 3.82 -16.49
N PHE A 138 -3.29 4.37 -15.48
CA PHE A 138 -3.82 3.59 -14.36
C PHE A 138 -4.88 2.56 -14.81
N TYR A 139 -5.84 2.95 -15.65
CA TYR A 139 -6.87 2.05 -16.16
C TYR A 139 -6.24 0.87 -16.89
N LYS A 140 -5.26 1.12 -17.77
CA LYS A 140 -4.53 0.05 -18.45
C LYS A 140 -3.81 -0.86 -17.45
N HIS A 141 -3.09 -0.28 -16.50
CA HIS A 141 -2.34 -1.03 -15.49
C HIS A 141 -3.22 -1.95 -14.64
N ILE A 142 -4.32 -1.43 -14.08
CA ILE A 142 -5.23 -2.21 -13.25
C ILE A 142 -6.02 -3.22 -14.07
N GLN A 143 -6.48 -2.87 -15.27
CA GLN A 143 -7.17 -3.83 -16.13
C GLN A 143 -6.24 -5.00 -16.50
N ASP A 144 -4.97 -4.74 -16.78
CA ASP A 144 -4.01 -5.81 -17.09
C ASP A 144 -3.77 -6.73 -15.88
N ILE A 145 -3.78 -6.19 -14.66
CA ILE A 145 -3.69 -6.97 -13.42
C ILE A 145 -4.96 -7.81 -13.22
N LEU A 146 -6.13 -7.19 -13.28
CA LEU A 146 -7.42 -7.87 -13.08
C LEU A 146 -7.67 -8.97 -14.13
N LYS A 147 -7.28 -8.72 -15.39
CA LYS A 147 -7.37 -9.73 -16.46
C LYS A 147 -6.49 -10.94 -16.21
N LYS A 148 -5.30 -10.77 -15.62
CA LYS A 148 -4.41 -11.88 -15.27
C LYS A 148 -5.03 -12.79 -14.20
N ASP A 149 -5.79 -12.21 -13.28
CA ASP A 149 -6.51 -12.93 -12.22
C ASP A 149 -7.92 -13.39 -12.67
N ASN A 150 -8.20 -13.41 -13.98
CA ASN A 150 -9.47 -13.81 -14.61
C ASN A 150 -10.69 -12.88 -14.36
N TYR A 151 -10.48 -11.67 -13.84
CA TYR A 151 -11.52 -10.64 -13.70
C TYR A 151 -11.57 -9.73 -14.94
N ARG A 152 -12.21 -10.21 -16.01
CA ARG A 152 -12.19 -9.54 -17.34
C ARG A 152 -13.24 -8.44 -17.51
N GLU A 153 -14.34 -8.50 -16.77
CA GLU A 153 -15.50 -7.61 -16.93
C GLU A 153 -15.58 -6.50 -15.86
N VAL A 154 -14.44 -6.16 -15.24
CA VAL A 154 -14.41 -5.14 -14.20
C VAL A 154 -14.36 -3.74 -14.82
N THR A 155 -15.38 -2.93 -14.52
CA THR A 155 -15.44 -1.51 -14.89
C THR A 155 -14.75 -0.68 -13.80
N VAL A 156 -13.66 0.00 -14.17
CA VAL A 156 -12.91 0.88 -13.27
C VAL A 156 -13.22 2.34 -13.57
N LYS A 157 -13.54 3.13 -12.53
CA LYS A 157 -13.75 4.58 -12.64
C LYS A 157 -13.02 5.29 -11.51
N ILE A 158 -12.20 6.30 -11.84
CA ILE A 158 -11.53 7.16 -10.87
C ILE A 158 -12.19 8.53 -10.83
N PHE A 159 -12.34 9.07 -9.62
CA PHE A 159 -12.92 10.38 -9.35
C PHE A 159 -11.90 11.27 -8.66
N HIS A 160 -11.83 12.52 -9.10
CA HIS A 160 -11.02 13.58 -8.49
C HIS A 160 -11.80 14.46 -7.51
N ASP A 161 -13.12 14.36 -7.57
CA ASP A 161 -14.08 15.17 -6.82
C ASP A 161 -14.76 14.26 -5.79
N LEU A 162 -14.65 14.63 -4.52
CA LEU A 162 -15.16 13.83 -3.40
C LEU A 162 -16.68 13.71 -3.46
N ASP A 163 -17.42 14.80 -3.66
CA ASP A 163 -18.89 14.78 -3.74
C ASP A 163 -19.40 13.87 -4.86
N LYS A 164 -18.76 13.92 -6.04
CA LYS A 164 -19.11 13.01 -7.15
C LYS A 164 -18.83 11.56 -6.80
N TYR A 165 -17.74 11.30 -6.09
CA TYR A 165 -17.39 9.98 -5.61
C TYR A 165 -18.41 9.44 -4.61
N LEU A 166 -18.78 10.23 -3.60
CA LEU A 166 -19.74 9.85 -2.56
C LEU A 166 -21.11 9.52 -3.16
N LYS A 167 -21.61 10.36 -4.08
CA LYS A 167 -22.85 10.09 -4.82
C LYS A 167 -22.79 8.78 -5.60
N ARG A 168 -21.63 8.47 -6.19
CA ARG A 168 -21.46 7.20 -6.90
C ARG A 168 -21.45 6.03 -5.92
N CYS A 169 -20.82 6.15 -4.77
CA CYS A 169 -20.84 5.13 -3.72
C CYS A 169 -22.26 4.84 -3.23
N GLU A 170 -23.10 5.85 -3.03
CA GLU A 170 -24.51 5.65 -2.68
C GLU A 170 -25.26 4.84 -3.73
N GLN A 171 -25.10 5.18 -5.03
CA GLN A 171 -25.69 4.41 -6.13
C GLN A 171 -25.20 2.96 -6.19
N LEU A 172 -23.99 2.67 -5.69
CA LEU A 172 -23.48 1.30 -5.65
C LEU A 172 -24.13 0.46 -4.56
N LYS A 173 -24.74 1.07 -3.53
CA LYS A 173 -25.47 0.35 -2.47
C LYS A 173 -26.75 -0.29 -2.97
N ASP A 174 -27.39 0.32 -3.97
CA ASP A 174 -28.61 -0.19 -4.58
C ASP A 174 -28.37 -1.36 -5.55
N LEU A 175 -27.09 -1.65 -5.88
CA LEU A 175 -26.73 -2.75 -6.75
C LEU A 175 -26.66 -4.08 -5.99
N PRO A 176 -26.94 -5.21 -6.65
CA PRO A 176 -26.85 -6.53 -6.03
C PRO A 176 -25.43 -6.82 -5.56
N ALA A 177 -25.27 -7.10 -4.27
CA ALA A 177 -24.00 -7.47 -3.69
C ALA A 177 -23.54 -8.84 -4.23
N GLN A 178 -22.30 -8.89 -4.74
CA GLN A 178 -21.66 -10.13 -5.17
C GLN A 178 -20.41 -10.37 -4.31
N PRO A 179 -20.57 -10.98 -3.11
CA PRO A 179 -19.54 -11.01 -2.10
C PRO A 179 -18.30 -11.83 -2.51
N GLU A 180 -18.47 -12.95 -3.22
CA GLU A 180 -17.34 -13.78 -3.66
C GLU A 180 -16.45 -13.04 -4.67
N LEU A 181 -17.07 -12.41 -5.67
CA LEU A 181 -16.38 -11.65 -6.70
C LEU A 181 -15.70 -10.39 -6.12
N THR A 182 -16.43 -9.69 -5.26
CA THR A 182 -15.94 -8.50 -4.55
C THR A 182 -14.73 -8.86 -3.67
N GLY A 183 -14.80 -9.98 -2.95
CA GLY A 183 -13.71 -10.48 -2.11
C GLY A 183 -12.47 -10.87 -2.93
N GLY A 184 -12.67 -11.55 -4.06
CA GLY A 184 -11.59 -11.93 -4.97
C GLY A 184 -10.85 -10.72 -5.56
N ILE A 185 -11.59 -9.76 -6.11
CA ILE A 185 -11.02 -8.50 -6.63
C ILE A 185 -10.30 -7.73 -5.52
N CYS A 186 -10.88 -7.68 -4.32
CA CYS A 186 -10.26 -7.05 -3.16
C CYS A 186 -8.90 -7.70 -2.81
N GLN A 187 -8.82 -9.04 -2.83
CA GLN A 187 -7.58 -9.78 -2.58
C GLN A 187 -6.50 -9.44 -3.62
N THR A 188 -6.86 -9.43 -4.91
CA THR A 188 -5.95 -9.05 -6.01
C THR A 188 -5.45 -7.62 -5.84
N LEU A 189 -6.34 -6.66 -5.56
CA LEU A 189 -5.93 -5.26 -5.40
C LEU A 189 -4.99 -5.08 -4.20
N LYS A 190 -5.22 -5.79 -3.10
CA LYS A 190 -4.31 -5.78 -1.94
C LYS A 190 -2.94 -6.36 -2.28
N SER A 191 -2.87 -7.44 -3.05
CA SER A 191 -1.61 -8.13 -3.38
C SER A 191 -0.70 -7.30 -4.29
N VAL A 192 -1.28 -6.45 -5.15
CA VAL A 192 -0.53 -5.57 -6.06
C VAL A 192 -0.30 -4.15 -5.53
N SER A 193 -0.71 -3.89 -4.28
CA SER A 193 -0.54 -2.60 -3.60
C SER A 193 0.64 -2.60 -2.63
N LEU A 194 1.22 -1.42 -2.41
CA LEU A 194 2.37 -1.18 -1.53
C LEU A 194 2.14 -1.67 -0.08
#